data_AF-A0A497P2A4-F1
#
_entry.id   AF-A0A497P2A4-F1
#
_cell.length_a   1.000
_cell.length_b   1.000
_cell.length_c   1.000
_cell.angle_alpha   90.00
_cell.angle_beta   90.00
_cell.angle_gamma   90.00
#
_symmetry.space_group_name_H-M   'P 1'
#
loop_
_entity.id
_entity.type
_entity.pdbx_description
1 polymer ?
#
loop_
_entity_poly.entity_id
_entity_poly.type
_entity_poly.pdbx_seq_one_letter_code
_entity_poly.pdbx_strand_id
1 'polypeptide(L)'
;METKKLITEELIDKSLEEKGIEYDVNKEKALEKIQQHFDFELTDNWNRTPDFSIYAETTADGYEVWVATSGDGRNVCINEDVHYYENDLADKLAEAMTDYNDLIYVDDLDSYYVEDAIQEVYIEYVNDMKQKVENELVEKGYEFEKVENEH
;
A
#
# COMPACT_ATOMS: atom_id res chain seq x y z
N MET A 1 29.26 27.12 -21.72
CA MET A 1 28.07 27.01 -20.86
C MET A 1 27.98 25.56 -20.48
N GLU A 2 28.28 25.21 -19.23
CA GLU A 2 28.05 23.85 -18.76
C GLU A 2 26.54 23.61 -18.76
N THR A 3 26.11 22.60 -19.51
CA THR A 3 24.73 22.14 -19.49
C THR A 3 24.46 21.58 -18.11
N LYS A 4 23.69 22.28 -17.29
CA LYS A 4 23.26 21.76 -15.98
C LYS A 4 22.43 20.50 -16.20
N LYS A 5 22.75 19.43 -15.48
CA LYS A 5 21.94 18.22 -15.46
C LYS A 5 20.80 18.44 -14.49
N LEU A 6 19.60 18.68 -15.01
CA LEU A 6 18.43 18.94 -14.20
C LEU A 6 17.62 17.66 -14.00
N ILE A 7 17.09 17.47 -12.80
CA ILE A 7 16.07 16.45 -12.53
C ILE A 7 14.75 16.98 -13.09
N THR A 8 14.15 16.23 -14.03
CA THR A 8 12.86 16.54 -14.65
C THR A 8 11.90 15.38 -14.43
N GLU A 9 10.58 15.65 -14.46
CA GLU A 9 9.56 14.59 -14.37
C GLU A 9 9.73 13.54 -15.47
N GLU A 10 9.98 13.95 -16.72
CA GLU A 10 10.25 13.03 -17.83
C GLU A 10 11.44 12.09 -17.58
N LEU A 11 12.48 12.57 -16.88
CA LEU A 11 13.65 11.76 -16.55
C LEU A 11 13.33 10.75 -15.44
N ILE A 12 12.52 11.14 -14.48
CA ILE A 12 12.03 10.27 -13.41
C ILE A 12 11.13 9.18 -13.99
N ASP A 13 10.13 9.55 -14.78
CA ASP A 13 9.19 8.61 -15.39
C ASP A 13 9.92 7.59 -16.26
N LYS A 14 10.86 8.04 -17.10
CA LYS A 14 11.69 7.13 -17.89
C LYS A 14 12.52 6.19 -17.01
N SER A 15 13.05 6.67 -15.90
CA SER A 15 13.84 5.84 -14.97
C SER A 15 12.97 4.81 -14.24
N LEU A 16 11.71 5.15 -13.94
CA LEU A 16 10.72 4.24 -13.36
C LEU A 16 10.32 3.16 -14.38
N GLU A 17 10.04 3.55 -15.63
CA GLU A 17 9.76 2.62 -16.73
C GLU A 17 10.93 1.65 -16.96
N GLU A 18 12.17 2.13 -16.94
CA GLU A 18 13.38 1.30 -17.06
C GLU A 18 13.51 0.28 -15.90
N LYS A 19 12.95 0.60 -14.73
CA LYS A 19 12.87 -0.30 -13.56
C LYS A 19 11.62 -1.21 -13.59
N GLY A 20 10.79 -1.10 -14.62
CA GLY A 20 9.56 -1.88 -14.78
C GLY A 20 8.43 -1.47 -13.85
N ILE A 21 8.43 -0.20 -13.43
CA ILE A 21 7.40 0.40 -12.57
C ILE A 21 6.47 1.20 -13.48
N GLU A 22 5.23 0.77 -13.56
CA GLU A 22 4.19 1.37 -14.38
C GLU A 22 3.12 1.96 -13.46
N TYR A 23 2.52 3.09 -13.81
CA TYR A 23 1.45 3.70 -13.01
C TYR A 23 0.14 2.93 -13.08
N ASP A 24 -0.12 2.26 -14.20
CA ASP A 24 -1.31 1.45 -14.44
C ASP A 24 -0.89 -0.02 -14.58
N VAL A 25 -1.20 -0.82 -13.56
CA VAL A 25 -0.92 -2.25 -13.52
C VAL A 25 -2.16 -2.99 -13.05
N ASN A 26 -2.29 -4.26 -13.42
CA ASN A 26 -3.35 -5.09 -12.87
C ASN A 26 -3.11 -5.41 -11.38
N LYS A 27 -4.21 -5.74 -10.69
CA LYS A 27 -4.25 -6.07 -9.26
C LYS A 27 -3.18 -7.10 -8.87
N GLU A 28 -3.00 -8.16 -9.66
CA GLU A 28 -2.07 -9.23 -9.32
C GLU A 28 -0.61 -8.77 -9.33
N LYS A 29 -0.21 -7.97 -10.33
CA LYS A 29 1.14 -7.41 -10.42
C LYS A 29 1.35 -6.33 -9.36
N ALA A 30 0.33 -5.50 -9.08
CA ALA A 30 0.38 -4.53 -7.99
C ALA A 30 0.64 -5.24 -6.66
N LEU A 31 -0.17 -6.25 -6.34
CA LEU A 31 -0.09 -7.04 -5.12
C LEU A 31 1.28 -7.74 -4.97
N GLU A 32 1.83 -8.31 -6.04
CA GLU A 32 3.17 -8.91 -6.01
C GLU A 32 4.25 -7.87 -5.64
N LYS A 33 4.18 -6.66 -6.21
CA LYS A 33 5.18 -5.61 -5.96
C LYS A 33 5.10 -5.05 -4.55
N ILE A 34 3.90 -4.79 -4.05
CA ILE A 34 3.74 -4.22 -2.70
C ILE A 34 4.11 -5.23 -1.62
N GLN A 35 3.71 -6.52 -1.76
CA GLN A 35 4.11 -7.57 -0.83
C GLN A 35 5.64 -7.72 -0.74
N GLN A 36 6.34 -7.61 -1.87
CA GLN A 36 7.81 -7.68 -1.91
C GLN A 36 8.48 -6.43 -1.31
N HIS A 37 7.90 -5.24 -1.47
CA HIS A 37 8.51 -3.99 -1.01
C HIS A 37 8.25 -3.72 0.47
N PHE A 38 7.04 -4.01 0.95
CA PHE A 38 6.64 -3.82 2.35
C PHE A 38 6.80 -5.08 3.22
N ASP A 39 7.17 -6.22 2.63
CA ASP A 39 7.49 -7.49 3.32
C ASP A 39 6.30 -8.09 4.07
N PHE A 40 5.16 -8.24 3.39
CA PHE A 40 3.95 -8.88 3.93
C PHE A 40 3.40 -9.98 3.00
N GLU A 41 2.59 -10.89 3.56
CA GLU A 41 1.80 -11.88 2.84
C GLU A 41 0.30 -11.66 3.11
N LEU A 42 -0.49 -11.48 2.06
CA LEU A 42 -1.96 -11.46 2.12
C LEU A 42 -2.52 -12.85 1.89
N THR A 43 -3.42 -13.32 2.76
CA THR A 43 -3.98 -14.68 2.67
C THR A 43 -5.44 -14.78 3.10
N ASP A 44 -6.19 -15.67 2.46
CA ASP A 44 -7.53 -16.10 2.83
C ASP A 44 -7.53 -17.37 3.70
N ASN A 45 -6.36 -17.81 4.17
CA ASN A 45 -6.21 -19.07 4.90
C ASN A 45 -6.13 -18.84 6.42
N TRP A 46 -7.24 -19.09 7.11
CA TRP A 46 -7.36 -18.95 8.57
C TRP A 46 -6.48 -19.91 9.40
N ASN A 47 -5.73 -20.82 8.77
CA ASN A 47 -4.97 -21.85 9.49
C ASN A 47 -3.60 -21.40 10.05
N ARG A 48 -3.29 -20.10 10.01
CA ARG A 48 -2.02 -19.51 10.46
C ARG A 48 -2.21 -18.62 11.70
N THR A 49 -1.13 -17.96 12.13
CA THR A 49 -1.12 -16.91 13.16
C THR A 49 -0.88 -15.56 12.48
N PRO A 50 -1.92 -14.91 11.92
CA PRO A 50 -1.77 -13.60 11.29
C PRO A 50 -1.44 -12.51 12.30
N ASP A 51 -0.75 -11.48 11.83
CA ASP A 51 -0.44 -10.25 12.57
C ASP A 51 -1.59 -9.23 12.47
N PHE A 52 -2.42 -9.35 11.43
CA PHE A 52 -3.64 -8.58 11.24
C PHE A 52 -4.72 -9.42 10.56
N SER A 53 -5.98 -9.23 10.92
CA SER A 53 -7.11 -9.99 10.36
C SER A 53 -8.27 -9.07 10.00
N ILE A 54 -8.85 -9.28 8.82
CA ILE A 54 -10.14 -8.72 8.40
C ILE A 54 -11.11 -9.86 8.11
N TYR A 55 -12.30 -9.83 8.72
CA TYR A 55 -13.33 -10.84 8.49
C TYR A 55 -14.75 -10.35 8.81
N ALA A 56 -15.74 -10.91 8.13
CA ALA A 56 -17.15 -10.68 8.40
C ALA A 56 -17.65 -11.53 9.59
N GLU A 57 -18.53 -10.94 10.40
CA GLU A 57 -19.22 -11.57 11.51
C GLU A 57 -20.72 -11.23 11.46
N THR A 58 -21.55 -12.12 12.01
CA THR A 58 -22.99 -11.87 12.13
C THR A 58 -23.35 -11.59 13.58
N THR A 59 -23.94 -10.42 13.82
CA THR A 59 -24.51 -10.04 15.11
C THR A 59 -25.66 -10.96 15.53
N ALA A 60 -25.95 -11.00 16.84
CA ALA A 60 -26.99 -11.90 17.37
C ALA A 60 -28.40 -11.66 16.82
N ASP A 61 -28.68 -10.45 16.31
CA ASP A 61 -29.94 -10.04 15.68
C ASP A 61 -29.91 -10.09 14.14
N GLY A 62 -28.80 -10.56 13.53
CA GLY A 62 -28.73 -10.92 12.12
C GLY A 62 -28.22 -9.83 11.18
N TYR A 63 -27.58 -8.79 11.71
CA TYR A 63 -26.80 -7.83 10.91
C TYR A 63 -25.38 -8.33 10.69
N GLU A 64 -24.86 -8.10 9.49
CA GLU A 64 -23.46 -8.32 9.13
C GLU A 64 -22.61 -7.13 9.57
N VAL A 65 -21.44 -7.42 10.11
CA VAL A 65 -20.41 -6.45 10.51
C VAL A 65 -19.05 -7.00 10.10
N TRP A 66 -18.07 -6.14 9.95
CA TRP A 66 -16.69 -6.52 9.67
C TRP A 66 -15.82 -6.26 10.89
N VAL A 67 -14.85 -7.13 11.11
CA VAL A 67 -13.84 -7.00 12.15
C VAL A 67 -12.51 -6.81 11.46
N ALA A 68 -11.83 -5.69 11.71
CA ALA A 68 -10.46 -5.41 11.28
C ALA A 68 -9.60 -5.21 12.54
N THR A 69 -8.73 -6.16 12.86
CA THR A 69 -8.07 -6.21 14.17
C THR A 69 -6.66 -6.79 14.08
N SER A 70 -5.81 -6.39 15.02
CA SER A 70 -4.48 -6.99 15.18
C SER A 70 -4.57 -8.45 15.66
N GLY A 71 -3.69 -9.28 15.13
CA GLY A 71 -3.57 -10.69 15.44
C GLY A 71 -4.67 -11.53 14.80
N ASP A 72 -5.10 -12.58 15.50
CA ASP A 72 -6.02 -13.62 15.03
C ASP A 72 -7.45 -13.46 15.57
N GLY A 73 -7.87 -12.24 15.91
CA GLY A 73 -9.22 -11.95 16.38
C GLY A 73 -9.52 -12.34 17.83
N ARG A 74 -8.51 -12.71 18.64
CA ARG A 74 -8.71 -13.01 20.08
C ARG A 74 -8.88 -11.78 20.97
N ASN A 75 -8.43 -10.61 20.53
CA ASN A 75 -8.41 -9.38 21.33
C ASN A 75 -9.17 -8.23 20.64
N VAL A 76 -10.38 -8.51 20.15
CA VAL A 76 -11.21 -7.54 19.41
C VAL A 76 -11.71 -6.43 20.34
N CYS A 77 -11.49 -5.19 19.92
CA CYS A 77 -11.95 -3.99 20.57
C CYS A 77 -13.21 -3.45 19.85
N ILE A 78 -14.41 -3.66 20.41
CA ILE A 78 -15.69 -3.39 19.70
C ILE A 78 -15.85 -1.93 19.22
N ASN A 79 -15.25 -0.95 19.91
CA ASN A 79 -15.32 0.46 19.53
C ASN A 79 -14.32 0.86 18.43
N GLU A 80 -13.31 0.04 18.16
CA GLU A 80 -12.17 0.37 17.29
C GLU A 80 -12.08 -0.58 16.08
N ASP A 81 -12.29 -1.87 16.32
CA ASP A 81 -12.03 -2.94 15.36
C ASP A 81 -13.29 -3.41 14.61
N VAL A 82 -14.49 -2.96 15.03
CA VAL A 82 -15.76 -3.42 14.44
C VAL A 82 -16.34 -2.32 13.57
N HIS A 83 -16.50 -2.63 12.29
CA HIS A 83 -16.92 -1.72 11.24
C HIS A 83 -18.26 -2.17 10.65
N TYR A 84 -19.15 -1.21 10.41
CA TYR A 84 -20.42 -1.46 9.72
C TYR A 84 -20.36 -1.14 8.22
N TYR A 85 -19.36 -0.37 7.78
CA TYR A 85 -19.19 0.01 6.38
C TYR A 85 -17.88 -0.56 5.86
N GLU A 86 -17.94 -1.29 4.75
CA GLU A 86 -16.75 -1.82 4.06
C GLU A 86 -15.78 -0.72 3.61
N ASN A 87 -16.29 0.50 3.37
CA ASN A 87 -15.46 1.64 2.94
C ASN A 87 -14.37 1.99 3.96
N ASP A 88 -14.58 1.71 5.24
CA ASP A 88 -13.58 1.98 6.29
C ASP A 88 -12.50 0.89 6.34
N LEU A 89 -12.69 -0.24 5.65
CA LEU A 89 -11.77 -1.38 5.66
C LEU A 89 -10.60 -1.22 4.69
N ALA A 90 -10.77 -0.46 3.60
CA ALA A 90 -9.71 -0.23 2.62
C ALA A 90 -8.52 0.49 3.29
N ASP A 91 -8.80 1.61 3.95
CA ASP A 91 -7.80 2.38 4.73
C ASP A 91 -7.12 1.50 5.79
N LYS A 92 -7.90 0.69 6.53
CA LYS A 92 -7.37 -0.21 7.57
C LYS A 92 -6.45 -1.28 6.99
N LEU A 93 -6.80 -1.83 5.84
CA LEU A 93 -5.99 -2.82 5.15
C LEU A 93 -4.72 -2.18 4.57
N ALA A 94 -4.81 -0.98 4.00
CA ALA A 94 -3.65 -0.23 3.49
C ALA A 94 -2.66 0.11 4.61
N GLU A 95 -3.16 0.58 5.76
CA GLU A 95 -2.36 0.75 6.99
C GLU A 95 -1.70 -0.58 7.39
N ALA A 96 -2.44 -1.68 7.45
CA ALA A 96 -1.90 -2.97 7.83
C ALA A 96 -0.81 -3.49 6.88
N MET A 97 -0.94 -3.25 5.57
CA MET A 97 0.02 -3.64 4.53
C MET A 97 1.33 -2.86 4.56
N THR A 98 1.31 -1.64 5.11
CA THR A 98 2.46 -0.73 5.13
C THR A 98 3.11 -0.64 6.52
N ASP A 99 2.37 -0.99 7.57
CA ASP A 99 2.88 -1.25 8.90
C ASP A 99 3.58 -2.62 8.99
N TYR A 100 4.38 -2.82 10.04
CA TYR A 100 5.17 -4.03 10.30
C TYR A 100 4.31 -5.28 10.61
N ASN A 101 3.48 -5.71 9.67
CA ASN A 101 2.70 -6.95 9.70
C ASN A 101 3.24 -7.89 8.62
N ASP A 102 3.76 -9.05 9.02
CA ASP A 102 4.34 -10.01 8.07
C ASP A 102 3.22 -10.84 7.40
N LEU A 103 2.12 -11.10 8.12
CA LEU A 103 1.00 -11.91 7.63
C LEU A 103 -0.35 -11.26 7.90
N ILE A 104 -1.09 -10.97 6.84
CA ILE A 104 -2.42 -10.34 6.90
C ILE A 104 -3.46 -11.32 6.39
N TYR A 105 -4.43 -11.65 7.25
CA TYR A 105 -5.58 -12.46 6.88
C TYR A 105 -6.74 -11.59 6.41
N VAL A 106 -7.38 -11.95 5.30
CA VAL A 106 -8.62 -11.35 4.82
C VAL A 106 -9.54 -12.47 4.34
N ASP A 107 -10.78 -12.51 4.82
CA ASP A 107 -11.74 -13.58 4.51
C ASP A 107 -12.19 -13.61 3.03
N ASP A 108 -12.26 -12.46 2.38
CA ASP A 108 -12.57 -12.31 0.95
C ASP A 108 -11.57 -11.39 0.24
N LEU A 109 -10.58 -12.00 -0.43
CA LEU A 109 -9.56 -11.30 -1.23
C LEU A 109 -10.11 -10.65 -2.51
N ASP A 110 -11.30 -11.04 -2.94
CA ASP A 110 -11.96 -10.52 -4.15
C ASP A 110 -12.91 -9.36 -3.83
N SER A 111 -13.03 -8.96 -2.56
CA SER A 111 -13.85 -7.82 -2.16
C SER A 111 -13.30 -6.49 -2.68
N TYR A 112 -14.20 -5.53 -2.92
CA TYR A 112 -13.86 -4.21 -3.46
C TYR A 112 -12.89 -3.44 -2.57
N TYR A 113 -13.04 -3.51 -1.25
CA TYR A 113 -12.13 -2.81 -0.32
C TYR A 113 -10.69 -3.34 -0.40
N VAL A 114 -10.49 -4.61 -0.78
CA VAL A 114 -9.16 -5.19 -1.00
C VAL A 114 -8.54 -4.63 -2.27
N GLU A 115 -9.33 -4.47 -3.34
CA GLU A 115 -8.85 -3.87 -4.57
C GLU A 115 -8.44 -2.41 -4.36
N ASP A 116 -9.27 -1.64 -3.65
CA ASP A 116 -8.99 -0.24 -3.34
C ASP A 116 -7.72 -0.10 -2.48
N ALA A 117 -7.58 -0.92 -1.43
CA ALA A 117 -6.38 -0.93 -0.58
C ALA A 117 -5.10 -1.27 -1.37
N ILE A 118 -5.15 -2.27 -2.25
CA ILE A 118 -4.01 -2.64 -3.11
C ILE A 118 -3.60 -1.47 -4.01
N GLN A 119 -4.57 -0.75 -4.59
CA GLN A 119 -4.28 0.41 -5.44
C GLN A 119 -3.66 1.54 -4.64
N GLU A 120 -4.17 1.83 -3.45
CA GLU A 120 -3.63 2.86 -2.56
C GLU A 120 -2.18 2.57 -2.17
N VAL A 121 -1.90 1.36 -1.68
CA VAL A 121 -0.54 0.95 -1.30
C VAL A 121 0.39 0.90 -2.51
N TYR A 122 -0.12 0.57 -3.70
CA TYR A 122 0.68 0.62 -4.92
C TYR A 122 1.10 2.05 -5.27
N ILE A 123 0.24 3.05 -5.06
CA ILE A 123 0.60 4.46 -5.23
C ILE A 123 1.73 4.85 -4.27
N GLU A 124 1.68 4.39 -3.01
CA GLU A 124 2.76 4.61 -2.04
C GLU A 124 4.07 3.95 -2.49
N TYR A 125 4.02 2.71 -2.96
CA TYR A 125 5.18 2.02 -3.55
C TYR A 125 5.79 2.82 -4.71
N VAL A 126 4.98 3.34 -5.63
CA VAL A 126 5.47 4.16 -6.75
C VAL A 126 6.13 5.44 -6.24
N ASN A 127 5.56 6.09 -5.23
CA ASN A 127 6.13 7.28 -4.61
C ASN A 127 7.50 7.01 -3.95
N ASP A 128 7.63 5.89 -3.23
CA ASP A 128 8.90 5.44 -2.66
C ASP A 128 9.96 5.21 -3.74
N MET A 129 9.56 4.56 -4.83
CA MET A 129 10.46 4.29 -5.94
C MET A 129 10.86 5.57 -6.67
N LYS A 130 9.94 6.54 -6.81
CA LYS A 130 10.23 7.88 -7.32
C LYS A 130 11.29 8.57 -6.47
N GLN A 131 11.14 8.55 -5.14
CA GLN A 131 12.13 9.13 -4.23
C GLN A 131 13.50 8.44 -4.35
N LYS A 132 13.53 7.11 -4.48
CA LYS A 132 14.77 6.37 -4.72
C LYS A 132 15.46 6.79 -6.03
N VAL A 133 14.69 6.94 -7.12
CA VAL A 133 15.20 7.42 -8.41
C VAL A 133 15.76 8.83 -8.30
N GLU A 134 15.04 9.74 -7.64
CA GLU A 134 15.51 11.11 -7.42
C GLU A 134 16.85 11.13 -6.66
N ASN A 135 16.96 10.34 -5.59
CA ASN A 135 18.22 10.20 -4.83
C ASN A 135 19.36 9.65 -5.70
N GLU A 136 19.11 8.62 -6.51
CA GLU A 136 20.10 8.08 -7.46
C GLU A 136 20.55 9.12 -8.50
N LEU A 137 19.65 9.99 -8.96
CA LEU A 137 19.96 11.07 -9.89
C LEU A 137 20.81 12.16 -9.22
N VAL A 138 20.49 12.53 -7.98
CA VAL A 138 21.30 13.46 -7.17
C VAL A 138 22.72 12.92 -7.01
N GLU A 139 22.88 11.63 -6.68
CA GLU A 139 24.20 10.98 -6.57
C GLU A 139 24.99 10.98 -7.90
N LYS A 140 24.30 10.92 -9.04
CA LYS A 140 24.89 11.03 -10.38
C LYS A 140 25.22 12.48 -10.80
N GLY A 141 24.97 13.45 -9.91
CA GLY A 141 25.26 14.88 -10.11
C GLY A 141 24.18 15.63 -10.88
N TYR A 142 22.92 15.16 -10.84
CA TYR A 142 21.77 15.94 -11.26
C TYR A 142 21.32 16.87 -10.12
N GLU A 143 20.82 18.05 -10.45
CA GLU A 143 20.30 19.01 -9.48
C GLU A 143 18.82 19.30 -9.75
N PHE A 144 18.04 19.54 -8.70
CA PHE A 144 16.69 20.08 -8.85
C PHE A 144 16.76 21.51 -9.40
N GLU A 145 15.79 21.88 -10.24
CA GLU A 145 15.66 23.26 -10.68
C GLU A 145 15.46 24.16 -9.45
N LYS A 146 16.36 25.13 -9.26
CA LYS A 146 16.22 26.10 -8.18
C LYS A 146 15.04 27.00 -8.51
N VAL A 147 13.91 26.77 -7.86
CA VAL A 147 12.81 27.73 -7.85
C VAL A 147 13.34 28.96 -7.10
N GLU A 148 13.71 30.02 -7.83
CA GLU A 148 14.02 31.31 -7.23
C GLU A 148 12.73 31.83 -6.59
N ASN A 149 12.58 31.63 -5.28
CA ASN A 149 11.53 32.29 -4.50
C ASN A 149 11.84 33.80 -4.50
N GLU A 150 11.23 34.55 -5.41
CA GLU A 150 11.18 36.00 -5.35
C GLU A 150 10.52 36.41 -4.01
N HIS A 151 11.25 37.19 -3.21
CA HIS A 151 10.83 37.75 -1.92
C HIS A 151 9.78 38.85 -2.06
#